data_AF-A0A6B2SR92-F1
#
_entry.id   AF-A0A6B2SR92-F1
#
_cell.length_a   1.000
_cell.length_b   1.000
_cell.length_c   1.000
_cell.angle_alpha   90.00
_cell.angle_beta   90.00
_cell.angle_gamma   90.00
#
_symmetry.space_group_name_H-M   'P 1'
#
loop_
_entity.id
_entity.type
_entity.pdbx_description
1 polymer ?
#
loop_
_entity_poly.entity_id
_entity_poly.type
_entity_poly.pdbx_seq_one_letter_code
_entity_poly.pdbx_strand_id
1 'polypeptide(L)'
;CVSEAEWVTGRRAGISGSYQVIPNGVDTDRFAPAGQDPTHVPLVVCVGRLCRQKGQDVLLRAWPAVAAQVPDARLVLVGDGPDDARLRERAGP
;
A
#
# COMPACT_ATOMS: atom_id res chain seq x y z
N CYS A 1 -2.18 2.54 -21.26
CA CYS A 1 -1.56 2.54 -19.91
C CYS A 1 -2.63 2.14 -18.89
N VAL A 2 -2.26 1.81 -17.65
CA VAL A 2 -3.21 1.36 -16.62
C VAL A 2 -3.71 2.49 -15.73
N SER A 3 -3.18 3.71 -15.89
CA SER A 3 -3.69 4.90 -15.18
C SER A 3 -3.39 6.22 -15.92
N GLU A 4 -4.11 7.28 -15.54
CA GLU A 4 -3.82 8.65 -15.97
C GLU A 4 -2.43 9.12 -15.53
N ALA A 5 -1.97 8.71 -14.33
CA ALA A 5 -0.64 9.07 -13.83
C ALA A 5 0.48 8.52 -14.72
N GLU A 6 0.31 7.31 -15.24
CA GLU A 6 1.24 6.73 -16.21
C GLU A 6 1.22 7.48 -17.54
N TRP A 7 0.03 7.90 -18.02
CA TRP A 7 -0.05 8.71 -19.24
C TRP A 7 0.66 10.04 -19.07
N VAL A 8 0.43 10.76 -17.96
CA VAL A 8 1.12 12.01 -17.64
C VAL A 8 2.64 11.81 -17.62
N THR A 9 3.12 10.69 -17.07
CA THR A 9 4.55 10.33 -17.07
C THR A 9 5.07 10.13 -18.49
N GLY A 10 4.35 9.38 -19.33
CA GLY A 10 4.73 9.16 -20.74
C GLY A 10 4.76 10.45 -21.55
N ARG A 11 3.76 11.33 -21.39
CA ARG A 11 3.72 12.63 -22.08
C ARG A 11 4.89 13.53 -21.69
N ARG A 12 5.27 13.55 -20.41
CA ARG A 12 6.46 14.27 -19.92
C ARG A 12 7.76 13.72 -20.50
N ALA A 13 7.80 12.44 -20.85
CA ALA A 13 8.92 11.80 -21.54
C ALA A 13 8.89 12.00 -23.07
N GLY A 14 7.96 12.81 -23.61
CA GLY A 14 7.86 13.10 -25.04
C GLY A 14 7.06 12.09 -25.86
N ILE A 15 6.38 11.12 -25.21
CA ILE A 15 5.51 10.18 -25.90
C ILE A 15 4.25 10.92 -26.37
N SER A 16 3.92 10.76 -27.65
CA SER A 16 2.74 11.36 -28.29
C SER A 16 1.99 10.31 -29.10
N GLY A 17 0.68 10.54 -29.31
CA GLY A 17 -0.21 9.61 -30.01
C GLY A 17 -1.56 9.47 -29.32
N SER A 18 -2.48 8.73 -29.95
CA SER A 18 -3.73 8.33 -29.32
C SER A 18 -3.47 7.42 -28.12
N TYR A 19 -4.17 7.65 -27.01
CA TYR A 19 -4.06 6.81 -25.82
C TYR A 19 -5.46 6.44 -25.30
N GLN A 20 -5.49 5.34 -24.57
CA GLN A 20 -6.62 4.94 -23.74
C GLN A 20 -6.07 4.37 -22.43
N VAL A 21 -6.73 4.72 -21.33
CA VAL A 21 -6.47 4.12 -20.02
C VAL A 21 -7.30 2.84 -19.91
N ILE A 22 -6.62 1.73 -19.65
CA ILE A 22 -7.23 0.41 -19.42
C ILE A 22 -6.69 -0.09 -18.08
N PRO A 23 -7.42 0.10 -16.96
CA PRO A 23 -6.94 -0.28 -15.64
C PRO A 23 -6.82 -1.79 -15.49
N ASN A 24 -6.00 -2.23 -14.52
CA ASN A 24 -5.94 -3.64 -14.15
C ASN A 24 -7.28 -4.05 -13.51
N GLY A 25 -7.82 -5.19 -13.95
CA GLY A 25 -9.01 -5.78 -13.34
C GLY A 25 -8.73 -6.41 -11.97
N VAL A 26 -9.79 -6.69 -11.22
CA VAL A 26 -9.79 -7.49 -9.98
C VAL A 26 -10.89 -8.54 -10.06
N ASP A 27 -10.61 -9.74 -9.58
CA ASP A 27 -11.60 -10.82 -9.48
C ASP A 27 -12.55 -10.53 -8.30
N THR A 28 -13.79 -10.16 -8.60
CA THR A 28 -14.78 -9.78 -7.59
C THR A 28 -15.43 -10.97 -6.89
N ASP A 29 -15.31 -12.18 -7.44
CA ASP A 29 -15.79 -13.40 -6.79
C ASP A 29 -14.80 -13.84 -5.71
N ARG A 30 -13.51 -13.63 -5.97
CA ARG A 30 -12.43 -13.86 -5.00
C ARG A 30 -12.26 -12.72 -4.00
N PHE A 31 -12.36 -11.47 -4.43
CA PHE A 31 -12.15 -10.28 -3.61
C PHE A 31 -13.46 -9.52 -3.42
N ALA A 32 -14.15 -9.84 -2.34
CA ALA A 32 -15.36 -9.17 -1.90
C ALA A 32 -15.18 -8.65 -0.47
N PRO A 33 -15.94 -7.63 -0.04
CA PRO A 33 -15.95 -7.21 1.35
C PRO A 33 -16.28 -8.39 2.27
N ALA A 34 -15.35 -8.75 3.15
CA ALA A 34 -15.71 -9.52 4.33
C ALA A 34 -16.61 -8.63 5.20
N GLY A 35 -17.59 -9.22 5.90
CA GLY A 35 -18.45 -8.49 6.83
C GLY A 35 -17.66 -7.77 7.94
N GLN A 36 -18.36 -7.17 8.90
CA GLN A 36 -17.71 -6.45 9.99
C GLN A 36 -16.80 -7.37 10.82
N ASP A 37 -15.60 -6.88 11.14
CA ASP A 37 -14.66 -7.56 12.02
C ASP A 37 -15.19 -7.49 13.48
N PRO A 38 -15.46 -8.63 14.13
CA PRO A 38 -15.99 -8.67 15.49
C PRO A 38 -14.97 -8.25 16.56
N THR A 39 -13.68 -8.16 16.22
CA THR A 39 -12.64 -7.76 17.18
C THR A 39 -12.65 -6.26 17.47
N HIS A 40 -13.23 -5.44 16.57
CA HIS A 40 -13.25 -3.97 16.64
C HIS A 40 -11.88 -3.29 16.85
N VAL A 41 -10.78 -4.01 16.64
CA VAL A 41 -9.42 -3.46 16.75
C VAL A 41 -9.14 -2.63 15.50
N PRO A 42 -8.76 -1.34 15.61
CA PRO A 42 -8.41 -0.54 14.46
C PRO A 42 -7.18 -1.12 13.74
N LEU A 43 -7.40 -1.72 12.57
CA LEU A 43 -6.37 -2.41 11.82
C LEU A 43 -6.03 -1.65 10.53
N VAL A 44 -4.76 -1.27 10.39
CA VAL A 44 -4.21 -0.72 9.15
C VAL A 44 -3.38 -1.80 8.47
N VAL A 45 -3.73 -2.13 7.22
CA VAL A 45 -3.00 -3.13 6.42
C VAL A 45 -2.35 -2.46 5.22
N CYS A 46 -1.05 -2.73 5.00
CA CYS A 46 -0.32 -2.35 3.80
C CYS A 46 0.13 -3.60 3.05
N VAL A 47 -0.51 -3.89 1.91
CA VAL A 47 -0.21 -5.06 1.09
C VAL A 47 0.63 -4.65 -0.12
N GLY A 48 1.80 -5.26 -0.28
CA GLY A 48 2.65 -5.06 -1.45
C GLY A 48 4.10 -5.47 -1.21
N ARG A 49 4.88 -5.50 -2.28
CA ARG A 49 6.33 -5.76 -2.21
C ARG A 49 6.99 -4.86 -1.16
N LEU A 50 7.80 -5.43 -0.29
CA LEU A 50 8.57 -4.69 0.71
C LEU A 50 9.74 -3.98 0.02
N CYS A 51 9.46 -2.78 -0.48
CA CYS A 51 10.43 -1.93 -1.15
C CYS A 51 10.07 -0.45 -0.99
N ARG A 52 11.07 0.43 -1.09
CA ARG A 52 10.92 1.89 -1.02
C ARG A 52 9.72 2.48 -1.77
N GLN A 53 9.38 1.95 -2.95
CA GLN A 53 8.27 2.46 -3.76
C GLN A 53 6.89 2.26 -3.10
N LYS A 54 6.74 1.27 -2.22
CA LYS A 54 5.47 0.95 -1.57
C LYS A 54 5.25 1.70 -0.26
N GLY A 55 6.27 2.39 0.25
CA GLY A 55 6.12 3.37 1.34
C GLY A 55 5.89 2.78 2.73
N GLN A 56 6.17 1.49 2.95
CA GLN A 56 6.06 0.89 4.29
C GLN A 56 6.95 1.61 5.32
N ASP A 57 8.10 2.13 4.88
CA ASP A 57 9.00 2.91 5.73
C ASP A 57 8.38 4.25 6.17
N VAL A 58 7.50 4.84 5.34
CA VAL A 58 6.74 6.05 5.68
C VAL A 58 5.69 5.71 6.73
N LEU A 59 4.98 4.60 6.56
CA LEU A 59 3.99 4.13 7.54
C LEU A 59 4.64 3.88 8.91
N LEU A 60 5.78 3.18 8.95
CA LEU A 60 6.51 2.94 10.20
C LEU A 60 6.95 4.24 10.88
N ARG A 61 7.39 5.25 10.11
CA ARG A 61 7.74 6.57 10.69
C ARG A 61 6.53 7.32 11.25
N ALA A 62 5.37 7.18 10.62
CA ALA A 62 4.14 7.84 11.07
C ALA A 62 3.46 7.11 12.23
N TRP A 63 3.73 5.81 12.40
CA TRP A 63 3.03 4.94 13.33
C TRP A 63 3.01 5.42 14.79
N PRO A 64 4.11 5.95 15.37
CA PRO A 64 4.08 6.46 16.74
C PRO A 64 3.02 7.54 16.99
N ALA A 65 2.75 8.41 16.00
CA ALA A 65 1.72 9.45 16.12
C ALA A 65 0.29 8.88 16.06
N VAL A 66 0.11 7.75 15.37
CA VAL A 66 -1.17 7.02 15.34
C VAL A 66 -1.37 6.29 16.67
N ALA A 67 -0.37 5.54 17.13
CA ALA A 67 -0.43 4.80 18.38
C ALA A 67 -0.65 5.72 19.61
N ALA A 68 -0.14 6.96 19.56
CA ALA A 68 -0.40 7.95 20.61
C ALA A 68 -1.88 8.39 20.69
N GLN A 69 -2.61 8.36 19.57
CA GLN A 69 -4.03 8.76 19.50
C GLN A 69 -4.98 7.56 19.61
N VAL A 70 -4.56 6.41 19.10
CA VAL A 70 -5.33 5.16 19.08
C VAL A 70 -4.41 4.03 19.57
N PRO A 71 -4.25 3.85 20.88
CA PRO A 71 -3.27 2.91 21.46
C PRO A 71 -3.47 1.45 21.04
N ASP A 72 -4.72 1.04 20.78
CA ASP A 72 -5.05 -0.31 20.36
C ASP A 72 -4.89 -0.55 18.86
N ALA A 73 -4.57 0.49 18.08
CA ALA A 73 -4.41 0.35 16.65
C ALA A 73 -3.25 -0.58 16.30
N ARG A 74 -3.39 -1.34 15.21
CA ARG A 74 -2.36 -2.26 14.72
C ARG A 74 -1.99 -1.95 13.28
N LEU A 75 -0.71 -2.04 12.97
CA LEU A 75 -0.17 -1.92 11.61
C LEU A 75 0.33 -3.29 11.16
N VAL A 76 -0.18 -3.77 10.03
CA VAL A 76 0.25 -5.02 9.41
C VAL A 76 0.80 -4.73 8.02
N LEU A 77 2.07 -5.10 7.81
CA LEU A 77 2.74 -5.04 6.52
C LEU A 77 2.75 -6.45 5.91
N VAL A 78 2.18 -6.61 4.72
CA VAL A 78 2.04 -7.92 4.06
C VAL A 78 2.78 -7.93 2.73
N GLY A 79 3.67 -8.91 2.58
CA GLY A 79 4.45 -9.17 1.38
C GLY A 79 5.91 -9.43 1.70
N ASP A 80 6.72 -9.61 0.66
CA ASP A 80 8.16 -9.84 0.75
C ASP A 80 8.90 -8.82 -0.12
N GLY A 81 10.21 -8.68 0.09
CA GLY A 81 11.04 -7.84 -0.76
C GLY A 81 12.41 -7.48 -0.17
N PRO A 82 13.22 -6.75 -0.95
CA PRO A 82 14.59 -6.41 -0.57
C PRO A 82 14.70 -5.56 0.69
N ASP A 83 13.65 -4.84 1.09
CA ASP A 83 13.64 -4.03 2.30
C ASP A 83 13.14 -4.78 3.55
N ASP A 84 12.81 -6.07 3.48
CA ASP A 84 12.21 -6.83 4.60
C ASP A 84 13.01 -6.68 5.91
N ALA A 85 14.31 -7.01 5.90
CA ALA A 85 15.15 -6.94 7.10
C ALA A 85 15.19 -5.53 7.70
N ARG A 86 15.31 -4.50 6.84
CA ARG A 86 15.34 -3.09 7.24
C ARG A 86 14.01 -2.62 7.83
N LEU A 87 12.88 -3.11 7.30
CA LEU A 87 11.56 -2.77 7.80
C LEU A 87 11.28 -3.45 9.14
N ARG A 88 11.72 -4.70 9.33
CA ARG A 88 11.60 -5.41 10.62
C ARG A 88 12.39 -4.72 11.72
N GLU A 89 13.64 -4.34 11.45
CA GLU A 89 14.46 -3.58 12.41
C GLU A 89 13.77 -2.28 12.85
N ARG A 90 13.11 -1.58 11.91
CA ARG A 90 12.39 -0.32 12.18
C ARG A 90 11.04 -0.51 12.87
N ALA A 91 10.39 -1.65 12.68
CA ALA A 91 9.12 -1.94 13.34
C ALA A 91 9.30 -2.14 14.85
N GLY A 92 10.51 -2.52 15.29
CA GLY A 92 10.75 -2.91 16.67
C GLY A 92 10.22 -4.32 16.97
N PRO A 93 10.41 -4.79 18.21
CA PRO A 93 9.88 -6.07 18.67
C PRO A 93 8.36 -6.11 18.74
#